data_AF-A0A8J7Q9K9-F1
#
_entry.id   AF-A0A8J7Q9K9-F1
#
_cell.length_a   1.000
_cell.length_b   1.000
_cell.length_c   1.000
_cell.angle_alpha   90.00
_cell.angle_beta   90.00
_cell.angle_gamma   90.00
#
_symmetry.space_group_name_H-M   'P 1'
#
loop_
_entity.id
_entity.type
_entity.pdbx_description
1 polymer ?
#
loop_
_entity_poly.entity_id
_entity_poly.type
_entity_poly.pdbx_seq_one_letter_code
_entity_poly.pdbx_strand_id
1 'polypeptide(L)' 'KKVSNAKFLRVTFNDVVVHENVECDKVTPGGLTGKEMPEGPLMFQGDHGQVAYRNIKVTRK' A
#
# COMPACT_ATOMS: atom_id res chain seq x y z
N LYS A 1 3.50 -12.25 16.11
CA LYS A 1 2.43 -13.21 15.73
C LYS A 1 1.36 -12.44 14.97
N LYS A 2 0.88 -12.93 13.81
CA LYS A 2 -0.19 -12.28 13.03
C LYS A 2 -1.50 -12.35 13.82
N VAL A 3 -2.23 -11.24 13.90
CA VAL A 3 -3.53 -11.13 14.61
C VAL A 3 -4.69 -10.92 13.65
N SER A 4 -4.44 -10.29 12.49
CA SER A 4 -5.41 -10.07 11.42
C SER A 4 -4.68 -9.83 10.10
N ASN A 5 -5.39 -9.94 8.97
CA ASN A 5 -4.89 -9.50 7.66
C ASN A 5 -4.77 -7.97 7.62
N ALA A 6 -3.84 -7.48 6.78
CA ALA A 6 -3.83 -6.06 6.42
C ALA A 6 -5.08 -5.75 5.57
N LYS A 7 -5.58 -4.52 5.66
CA LYS A 7 -6.76 -4.08 4.93
C LYS A 7 -6.55 -2.70 4.32
N PHE A 8 -6.79 -2.57 3.02
CA PHE A 8 -7.01 -1.28 2.39
C PHE A 8 -8.40 -0.79 2.77
N LEU A 9 -8.46 0.14 3.73
CA LEU A 9 -9.73 0.70 4.20
C LEU A 9 -10.44 1.45 3.06
N ARG A 10 -9.71 2.31 2.35
CA ARG A 10 -10.21 3.07 1.20
C ARG A 10 -9.06 3.48 0.29
N VAL A 11 -9.23 3.27 -1.02
CA VAL A 11 -8.33 3.77 -2.06
C VAL A 11 -9.17 4.51 -3.09
N THR A 12 -8.79 5.75 -3.38
CA THR A 12 -9.45 6.60 -4.37
C THR A 12 -8.51 6.94 -5.49
N PHE A 13 -9.00 6.87 -6.73
CA PHE A 13 -8.30 7.32 -7.92
C PHE A 13 -9.18 8.33 -8.64
N ASN A 14 -8.70 9.57 -8.80
CA ASN A 14 -9.46 10.69 -9.37
C ASN A 14 -10.87 10.81 -8.75
N ASP A 15 -10.93 10.90 -7.42
CA ASP A 15 -12.15 11.02 -6.62
C ASP A 15 -13.14 9.84 -6.68
N VAL A 16 -12.83 8.79 -7.44
CA VAL A 16 -13.61 7.55 -7.51
C VAL A 16 -13.03 6.52 -6.55
N VAL A 17 -13.88 5.88 -5.75
CA VAL A 17 -13.47 4.75 -4.90
C VAL A 17 -13.20 3.54 -5.79
N VAL A 18 -11.96 3.06 -5.78
CA VAL A 18 -11.56 1.85 -6.52
C VAL A 18 -11.43 0.63 -5.61
N HIS A 19 -11.12 0.84 -4.32
CA HIS A 19 -11.10 -0.22 -3.31
C HIS A 19 -11.70 0.27 -1.98
N GLU A 20 -12.49 -0.58 -1.34
CA GLU A 20 -13.07 -0.33 -0.02
C GLU A 20 -13.06 -1.62 0.81
N ASN A 21 -12.47 -1.57 2.01
CA ASN A 21 -12.33 -2.68 2.94
C ASN A 21 -11.70 -3.97 2.36
N VAL A 22 -10.77 -3.83 1.40
CA VAL A 22 -10.13 -4.96 0.71
C VAL A 22 -9.03 -5.57 1.59
N GLU A 23 -9.11 -6.88 1.85
CA GLU A 23 -8.10 -7.62 2.62
C GLU A 23 -6.91 -8.04 1.77
N CYS A 24 -5.74 -8.00 2.39
CA CYS A 24 -4.51 -8.61 1.87
C CYS A 24 -4.18 -9.82 2.73
N ASP A 25 -4.43 -11.00 2.17
CA ASP A 25 -4.17 -12.30 2.79
C ASP A 25 -2.68 -12.62 2.88
N LYS A 26 -1.88 -12.08 1.95
CA LYS A 26 -0.44 -12.27 1.84
C LYS A 26 0.28 -11.01 1.33
N VAL A 27 1.61 -11.02 1.45
CA VAL A 27 2.48 -10.00 0.84
C VAL A 27 2.36 -10.02 -0.68
N THR A 28 2.39 -8.84 -1.30
CA THR A 28 2.51 -8.71 -2.75
C THR A 28 3.92 -9.08 -3.20
N PRO A 29 4.11 -9.64 -4.42
CA PRO A 29 5.44 -10.01 -4.93
C PRO A 29 6.49 -8.89 -4.90
N GLY A 30 6.07 -7.62 -4.96
CA GLY A 30 6.96 -6.45 -4.85
C GLY A 30 7.37 -6.05 -3.43
N GLY A 31 7.03 -6.84 -2.40
CA GLY A 31 7.36 -6.51 -1.00
C GLY A 31 8.85 -6.68 -0.70
N LEU A 32 9.51 -5.63 -0.18
CA LEU A 32 10.96 -5.58 0.09
C LEU A 32 11.53 -6.78 0.84
N THR A 33 10.84 -7.26 1.89
CA THR A 33 11.34 -8.29 2.79
C THR A 33 10.64 -9.64 2.62
N GLY A 34 9.59 -9.70 1.79
CA GLY A 34 8.69 -10.85 1.71
C GLY A 34 7.96 -11.21 3.01
N LYS A 35 8.00 -10.34 4.03
CA LYS A 35 7.40 -10.58 5.35
C LYS A 35 6.40 -9.47 5.71
N GLU A 36 5.28 -9.86 6.30
CA GLU A 36 4.33 -8.90 6.87
C GLU A 36 4.90 -8.30 8.17
N MET A 37 4.71 -6.99 8.33
CA MET A 37 5.08 -6.23 9.52
C MET A 37 3.98 -5.21 9.85
N PRO A 38 3.80 -4.86 11.14
CA PRO A 38 2.76 -3.90 11.54
C PRO A 38 3.02 -2.48 11.01
N GLU A 39 4.29 -2.12 10.82
CA GLU A 39 4.73 -0.83 10.31
C GLU A 39 5.84 -1.01 9.26
N GLY A 40 5.96 -0.03 8.37
CA GLY A 40 6.97 0.00 7.33
C GLY A 40 6.93 1.33 6.56
N PRO A 41 7.94 1.60 5.71
CA PRO A 41 7.97 2.80 4.88
C PRO A 41 6.92 2.75 3.76
N LEU A 42 6.55 3.92 3.23
CA LEU A 42 5.86 4.01 1.94
C LEU A 42 6.89 3.87 0.82
N MET A 43 6.70 2.90 -0.07
CA MET A 43 7.61 2.61 -1.18
C MET A 43 6.95 2.92 -2.52
N PHE A 44 7.68 3.61 -3.40
CA PHE A 44 7.33 3.76 -4.82
C PHE A 44 8.10 2.73 -5.65
N GLN A 45 7.40 1.91 -6.42
CA GLN A 45 8.03 0.89 -7.28
C GLN A 45 8.62 1.54 -8.54
N GLY A 46 9.81 1.09 -8.97
CA GLY A 46 10.61 1.74 -10.03
C GLY A 46 10.82 0.93 -11.32
N ASP A 47 10.25 -0.26 -11.43
CA ASP A 47 10.47 -1.24 -12.50
C ASP A 47 9.44 -1.17 -13.65
N HIS A 48 8.46 -0.26 -13.58
CA HIS A 48 7.36 -0.14 -14.57
C HIS A 48 7.49 1.07 -15.50
N GLY A 49 8.73 1.55 -15.72
CA GLY A 49 9.01 2.72 -16.55
C GLY A 49 9.05 4.05 -15.77
N GLN A 50 9.29 5.13 -16.49
CA GLN A 50 9.51 6.46 -15.89
C GLN A 50 8.19 7.07 -15.41
N VAL A 51 8.16 7.49 -14.14
CA VAL A 51 7.03 8.18 -13.51
C VAL A 51 7.55 9.36 -12.69
N ALA A 52 6.84 10.50 -12.74
CA ALA A 52 7.12 11.67 -11.91
C ALA A 52 6.06 11.83 -10.82
N TYR A 53 6.49 11.99 -9.58
CA TYR A 53 5.60 12.18 -8.42
C TYR A 53 5.68 13.62 -7.91
N ARG A 54 4.54 14.15 -7.44
CA ARG A 54 4.47 15.43 -6.72
C ARG A 54 3.35 15.39 -5.69
N ASN A 55 3.35 16.34 -4.74
CA ASN A 55 2.30 16.52 -3.74
C ASN A 55 2.04 15.30 -2.83
N ILE A 56 3.08 14.52 -2.52
CA ILE A 56 2.97 13.39 -1.59
C ILE A 56 2.81 13.95 -0.17
N LYS A 57 1.72 13.58 0.51
CA LYS A 57 1.44 13.95 1.90
C LYS A 57 1.16 12.69 2.70
N VAL A 58 1.84 12.54 3.84
CA VAL A 58 1.64 11.43 4.76
C VAL A 58 1.20 12.01 6.10
N THR A 59 -0.02 11.69 6.50
CA THR A 59 -0.55 12.01 7.83
C THR A 59 -0.56 10.73 8.65
N ARG A 60 0.04 10.76 9.84
CA ARG A 60 -0.12 9.65 10.79
C ARG A 60 -1.60 9.56 11.20
N LYS A 61 -2.04 8.33 11.43
CA LYS A 61 -3.34 8.08 12.04
C LYS A 61 -3.25 8.28 13.54
#